data_AF-A0A2P6SCK6-F1
#
_entry.id   AF-A0A2P6SCK6-F1
#
_cell.length_a   1.000
_cell.length_b   1.000
_cell.length_c   1.000
_cell.angle_alpha   90.00
_cell.angle_beta   90.00
_cell.angle_gamma   90.00
#
_symmetry.space_group_name_H-M   'P 1'
#
loop_
_entity.id
_entity.type
_entity.pdbx_description
1 polymer ?
#
loop_
_entity_poly.entity_id
_entity_poly.type
_entity_poly.pdbx_seq_one_letter_code
_entity_poly.pdbx_strand_id
1 'polypeptide(L)'
;MSTVYCDGRNTTARNVTFFNQFCHINVEDNATALFYFGIFLSSLKNGNTGCIHYATKLSYSFWWGLRNLSNFGTSLETSTYVWESCFAVFICVIGLLLFLYLIGNVQTFMSMEAQRWEVIRNKMLLKEKDIERWMDRNELLDDMKKEIKKNITQKFVKIQIWRTFSIFFPGTPKST
;
A
#
# COMPACT_ATOMS: atom_id res chain seq x y z
N MET A 1 -15.53 7.09 35.18
CA MET A 1 -14.85 8.37 34.85
C MET A 1 -13.67 8.04 33.96
N SER A 2 -13.70 8.51 32.72
CA SER A 2 -12.91 7.98 31.61
C SER A 2 -11.40 8.14 31.83
N THR A 3 -10.68 7.01 31.85
CA THR A 3 -9.22 6.89 31.99
C THR A 3 -8.43 7.41 30.77
N VAL A 4 -9.07 8.27 29.96
CA VAL A 4 -8.54 8.78 28.68
C VAL A 4 -7.86 10.13 28.86
N TYR A 5 -8.15 10.85 29.94
CA TYR A 5 -7.51 12.12 30.30
C TYR A 5 -6.71 11.96 31.58
N CYS A 6 -5.42 12.33 31.55
CA CYS A 6 -4.62 12.43 32.76
C CYS A 6 -4.97 13.72 33.49
N ASP A 7 -5.78 13.60 34.55
CA ASP A 7 -5.90 14.66 35.55
C ASP A 7 -4.59 14.72 36.36
N GLY A 8 -3.99 15.90 36.43
CA GLY A 8 -2.61 16.14 36.86
C GLY A 8 -2.37 16.02 38.37
N ARG A 9 -2.86 14.96 39.04
CA ARG A 9 -2.60 14.73 40.48
C ARG A 9 -2.01 13.37 40.73
N ASN A 10 -0.68 13.33 40.94
CA ASN A 10 0.16 12.45 41.80
C ASN A 10 -0.17 10.94 41.97
N THR A 11 -1.14 10.39 41.25
CA THR A 11 -1.63 9.01 41.35
C THR A 11 -0.98 8.13 40.29
N THR A 12 -0.66 8.68 39.12
CA THR A 12 0.01 7.99 38.02
C THR A 12 1.48 7.69 38.31
N ALA A 13 2.20 8.61 38.94
CA ALA A 13 3.59 8.37 39.34
C ALA A 13 3.69 7.15 40.28
N ARG A 14 2.84 7.07 41.31
CA ARG A 14 2.81 5.93 42.25
C ARG A 14 2.50 4.60 41.57
N ASN A 15 1.54 4.55 40.64
CA ASN A 15 1.19 3.31 39.93
C ASN A 15 2.26 2.82 38.95
N VAL A 16 2.95 3.74 38.24
CA VAL A 16 4.07 3.39 37.35
C VAL A 16 5.28 2.88 38.16
N THR A 17 5.51 3.46 39.34
CA THR A 17 6.58 2.99 40.25
C THR A 17 6.25 1.60 40.80
N PHE A 18 4.99 1.35 41.17
CA PHE A 18 4.52 0.06 41.65
C PHE A 18 4.67 -1.04 40.58
N PHE A 19 4.24 -0.81 39.34
CA PHE A 19 4.40 -1.80 38.26
C PHE A 19 5.87 -2.15 37.99
N ASN A 20 6.76 -1.16 38.00
CA ASN A 20 8.19 -1.38 37.78
C ASN A 20 8.86 -2.10 38.97
N GLN A 21 8.28 -2.01 40.17
CA GLN A 21 8.78 -2.65 41.39
C GLN A 21 8.38 -4.13 41.49
N PHE A 22 7.24 -4.53 40.90
CA PHE A 22 6.78 -5.94 40.88
C PHE A 22 7.09 -6.68 39.57
N CYS A 23 7.33 -5.96 38.48
CA CYS A 23 7.73 -6.50 37.19
C CYS A 23 8.79 -5.60 36.56
N HIS A 24 10.05 -6.05 36.53
CA HIS A 24 11.11 -5.34 35.81
C HIS A 24 10.79 -5.32 34.30
N ILE A 25 10.34 -4.16 33.80
CA ILE A 25 10.11 -3.93 32.35
C ILE A 25 11.46 -3.81 31.62
N ASN A 26 12.50 -3.39 32.34
CA ASN A 26 13.89 -3.36 31.87
C ASN A 26 14.62 -4.58 32.41
N VAL A 27 14.64 -5.62 31.59
CA VAL A 27 15.54 -6.75 31.78
C VAL A 27 16.93 -6.25 31.36
N GLU A 28 17.81 -6.02 32.33
CA GLU A 28 19.25 -6.01 32.11
C GLU A 28 19.63 -7.46 31.75
N ASP A 29 20.45 -7.65 30.70
CA ASP A 29 20.66 -8.91 29.96
C ASP A 29 21.15 -10.13 30.78
N ASN A 30 21.22 -10.02 32.11
CA ASN A 30 21.64 -11.07 33.05
C ASN A 30 20.58 -11.46 34.10
N ALA A 31 19.38 -10.86 34.10
CA ALA A 31 18.28 -11.24 35.00
C ALA A 31 17.18 -11.99 34.23
N THR A 32 16.79 -13.17 34.70
CA THR A 32 15.67 -13.93 34.15
C THR A 32 14.38 -13.11 34.27
N ALA A 33 13.87 -12.63 33.14
CA ALA A 33 12.60 -11.91 33.08
C ALA A 33 11.49 -12.79 33.67
N LEU A 34 10.94 -12.42 34.83
CA LEU A 34 9.90 -13.20 35.52
C LEU A 34 8.57 -13.26 34.73
N PHE A 35 8.39 -12.38 33.73
CA PHE A 35 7.18 -12.33 32.92
C PHE A 35 7.46 -11.88 31.48
N TYR A 36 6.99 -12.67 30.50
CA TYR A 36 7.04 -12.32 29.08
C TYR A 36 5.75 -11.60 28.68
N PHE A 37 5.85 -10.28 28.49
CA PHE A 37 4.74 -9.40 28.09
C PHE A 37 4.34 -9.51 26.60
N GLY A 38 5.07 -10.30 25.82
CA GLY A 38 4.78 -10.56 24.40
C GLY A 38 4.55 -9.29 23.57
N ILE A 39 3.40 -9.24 22.90
CA ILE A 39 3.00 -8.13 22.01
C ILE A 39 2.88 -6.77 22.71
N PHE A 40 2.70 -6.76 24.04
CA PHE A 40 2.56 -5.54 24.82
C PHE A 40 3.90 -4.94 25.26
N LEU A 41 5.00 -5.70 25.14
CA LEU A 41 6.33 -5.29 25.58
C LEU A 41 6.78 -3.99 24.90
N SER A 42 6.56 -3.86 23.58
CA SER A 42 6.93 -2.65 22.83
C SER A 42 6.19 -1.41 23.32
N SER A 43 4.89 -1.54 23.66
CA SER A 43 4.09 -0.42 24.16
C SER A 43 4.48 -0.01 25.58
N LEU A 44 4.90 -0.98 26.41
CA LEU A 44 5.38 -0.74 27.77
C LEU A 44 6.77 -0.08 27.78
N LYS A 45 7.72 -0.57 26.97
CA LYS A 45 9.06 0.03 26.82
C LYS A 45 9.00 1.47 26.32
N ASN A 46 8.10 1.77 25.39
CA ASN A 46 7.94 3.11 24.83
C ASN A 46 7.15 4.06 25.75
N GLY A 47 6.71 3.63 26.94
CA GLY A 47 5.95 4.48 27.87
C GLY A 47 4.59 4.93 27.33
N ASN A 48 4.05 4.25 26.31
CA ASN A 48 2.79 4.61 25.65
C ASN A 48 1.54 4.34 26.53
N THR A 49 1.75 3.66 27.66
CA THR A 49 0.80 3.50 28.78
C THR A 49 0.80 4.68 29.76
N GLY A 50 1.76 5.60 29.65
CA GLY A 50 1.85 6.81 30.47
C GLY A 50 0.96 7.95 30.00
N CYS A 51 1.06 9.10 30.69
CA CYS A 51 0.30 10.31 30.38
C CYS A 51 0.90 11.06 29.18
N ILE A 52 0.47 10.70 27.98
CA ILE A 52 0.85 11.34 26.71
C ILE A 52 -0.43 11.85 26.02
N HIS A 53 -0.33 12.90 25.20
CA HIS A 53 -1.43 13.38 24.37
C HIS A 53 -2.07 12.24 23.56
N TYR A 54 -3.41 12.21 23.54
CA TYR A 54 -4.21 11.15 22.91
C TYR A 54 -3.85 10.91 21.44
N ALA A 55 -3.63 11.99 20.68
CA ALA A 55 -3.25 11.89 19.27
C ALA A 55 -1.93 11.14 19.07
N THR A 56 -0.93 11.38 19.93
CA THR A 56 0.36 10.69 19.87
C THR A 56 0.22 9.20 20.18
N LYS A 57 -0.62 8.85 21.17
CA LYS A 57 -0.91 7.46 21.53
C LYS A 57 -1.62 6.70 20.40
N LEU A 58 -2.58 7.35 19.75
CA LEU A 58 -3.27 6.80 18.59
C LEU A 58 -2.32 6.61 17.40
N SER A 59 -1.53 7.63 17.05
CA SER A 59 -0.60 7.56 15.92
C SER A 59 0.47 6.48 16.11
N TYR A 60 0.99 6.31 17.33
CA TYR A 60 1.95 5.25 17.65
C TYR A 60 1.31 3.86 17.52
N SER A 61 0.11 3.67 18.11
CA SER A 61 -0.62 2.40 18.02
C SER A 61 -1.00 2.06 16.57
N PHE A 62 -1.46 3.06 15.81
CA PHE A 62 -1.78 2.93 14.40
C PHE A 62 -0.55 2.54 13.58
N TRP A 63 0.59 3.22 13.80
CA TRP A 63 1.85 2.89 13.12
C TRP A 63 2.33 1.48 13.46
N TRP A 64 2.29 1.10 14.73
CA TRP A 64 2.65 -0.24 15.19
C TRP A 64 1.74 -1.31 14.55
N GLY A 65 0.42 -1.07 14.50
CA GLY A 65 -0.55 -1.94 13.85
C GLY A 65 -0.29 -2.04 12.35
N LEU A 66 -0.05 -0.92 11.67
CA LEU A 66 0.26 -0.87 10.23
C LEU A 66 1.54 -1.64 9.91
N ARG A 67 2.59 -1.49 10.72
CA ARG A 67 3.84 -2.25 10.57
C ARG A 67 3.59 -3.76 10.66
N ASN A 68 2.84 -4.20 11.67
CA ASN A 68 2.52 -5.62 11.82
C ASN A 68 1.60 -6.13 10.72
N LEU A 69 0.62 -5.33 10.28
CA LEU A 69 -0.29 -5.69 9.19
C LEU A 69 0.46 -5.87 7.86
N SER A 70 1.43 -4.98 7.58
CA SER A 70 2.25 -5.01 6.37
C SER A 70 3.17 -6.23 6.29
N ASN A 71 3.51 -6.84 7.44
CA ASN A 71 4.38 -8.01 7.53
C ASN A 71 3.63 -9.26 8.02
N PHE A 72 2.30 -9.29 7.84
CA PHE A 72 1.42 -10.41 8.22
C PHE A 72 1.61 -10.90 9.68
N GLY A 73 1.86 -9.98 10.61
CA GLY A 73 2.02 -10.29 12.03
C GLY A 73 3.26 -11.13 12.38
N THR A 74 4.17 -11.39 11.44
CA THR A 74 5.33 -12.29 11.66
C THR A 74 6.33 -11.78 12.69
N SER A 75 6.31 -10.48 12.99
CA SER A 75 7.15 -9.86 14.02
C SER A 75 6.47 -9.81 15.41
N LEU A 76 5.28 -10.42 15.58
CA LEU A 76 4.58 -10.50 16.86
C LEU A 76 5.09 -11.69 17.66
N GLU A 77 5.85 -11.41 18.72
CA GLU A 77 6.17 -12.42 19.73
C GLU A 77 4.98 -12.56 20.68
N THR A 78 4.20 -13.62 20.52
CA THR A 78 3.07 -13.93 21.41
C THR A 78 3.56 -14.69 22.64
N SER A 79 3.07 -14.33 23.83
CA SER A 79 3.27 -15.13 25.04
C SER A 79 2.37 -16.38 25.04
N THR A 80 2.39 -17.18 26.11
CA THR A 80 1.51 -18.37 26.30
C THR A 80 0.03 -18.02 26.53
N TYR A 81 -0.35 -16.76 26.30
CA TYR A 81 -1.70 -16.25 26.52
C TYR A 81 -2.58 -16.37 25.27
N VAL A 82 -3.67 -17.12 25.39
CA VAL A 82 -4.56 -17.47 24.28
C VAL A 82 -5.08 -16.24 23.52
N TRP A 83 -5.43 -15.15 24.21
CA TRP A 83 -5.96 -13.95 23.56
C TRP A 83 -4.90 -13.18 22.76
N GLU A 84 -3.63 -13.23 23.15
CA GLU A 84 -2.54 -12.64 22.37
C GLU A 84 -2.38 -13.37 21.04
N SER A 85 -2.44 -14.70 21.06
CA SER A 85 -2.42 -15.53 19.86
C SER A 85 -3.64 -15.29 18.98
N CYS A 86 -4.85 -15.23 19.56
CA CYS A 86 -6.06 -14.90 18.78
C CYS A 86 -5.95 -13.53 18.11
N PHE A 87 -5.48 -12.51 18.83
CA PHE A 87 -5.29 -11.17 18.28
C PHE A 87 -4.25 -11.15 17.15
N ALA A 88 -3.13 -11.86 17.32
CA ALA A 88 -2.12 -12.00 16.27
C ALA A 88 -2.70 -12.66 15.00
N VAL A 89 -3.46 -13.75 15.15
CA VAL A 89 -4.14 -14.42 14.03
C VAL A 89 -5.09 -13.47 13.30
N PHE A 90 -5.87 -12.65 14.03
CA PHE A 90 -6.74 -11.65 13.40
C PHE A 90 -5.94 -10.63 12.57
N ILE A 91 -4.83 -10.11 13.11
CA ILE A 91 -3.96 -9.19 12.35
C ILE A 91 -3.44 -9.87 11.08
N CYS A 92 -3.00 -11.13 11.16
CA CYS A 92 -2.54 -11.89 10.01
C CYS A 92 -3.63 -12.01 8.93
N VAL A 93 -4.86 -12.40 9.32
CA VAL A 93 -6.00 -12.57 8.41
C VAL A 93 -6.39 -11.24 7.75
N ILE A 94 -6.48 -10.16 8.54
CA ILE A 94 -6.82 -8.83 8.00
C ILE A 94 -5.73 -8.36 7.02
N GLY A 95 -4.44 -8.60 7.32
CA GLY A 95 -3.34 -8.23 6.44
C GLY A 95 -3.38 -8.98 5.11
N LEU A 96 -3.68 -10.28 5.15
CA LEU A 96 -3.87 -11.11 3.96
C LEU A 96 -5.06 -10.64 3.11
N LEU A 97 -6.21 -10.38 3.72
CA LEU A 97 -7.40 -9.87 3.02
C LEU A 97 -7.14 -8.50 2.38
N LEU A 98 -6.48 -7.60 3.09
CA LEU A 98 -6.12 -6.28 2.57
C LEU A 98 -5.15 -6.39 1.39
N PHE A 99 -4.15 -7.26 1.49
CA PHE A 99 -3.18 -7.48 0.42
C PHE A 99 -3.84 -8.10 -0.82
N LEU A 100 -4.67 -9.13 -0.64
CA LEU A 100 -5.47 -9.72 -1.73
C LEU A 100 -6.37 -8.68 -2.40
N TYR A 101 -7.05 -7.83 -1.62
CA TYR A 101 -7.89 -6.77 -2.14
C TYR A 101 -7.09 -5.72 -2.93
N LEU A 102 -5.94 -5.31 -2.40
CA LEU A 102 -5.06 -4.34 -3.07
C LEU A 102 -4.50 -4.91 -4.38
N ILE A 103 -4.03 -6.16 -4.35
CA ILE A 103 -3.59 -6.87 -5.56
C ILE A 103 -4.74 -6.92 -6.57
N GLY A 104 -5.94 -7.30 -6.15
CA GLY A 104 -7.11 -7.35 -7.01
C GLY A 104 -7.41 -6.02 -7.68
N ASN A 105 -7.35 -4.92 -6.93
CA ASN A 105 -7.55 -3.57 -7.47
C ASN A 105 -6.46 -3.15 -8.45
N VAL A 106 -5.18 -3.38 -8.12
CA VAL A 106 -4.06 -3.04 -9.01
C VAL A 106 -4.10 -3.89 -10.28
N GLN A 107 -4.37 -5.19 -10.15
CA GLN A 107 -4.51 -6.10 -11.27
C GLN A 107 -5.68 -5.69 -12.19
N THR A 108 -6.81 -5.31 -11.59
CA THR A 108 -7.98 -4.83 -12.34
C THR A 108 -7.69 -3.53 -13.07
N PHE A 109 -7.08 -2.55 -12.39
CA PHE A 109 -6.67 -1.28 -12.98
C PHE A 109 -5.73 -1.48 -14.18
N MET A 110 -4.67 -2.27 -14.01
CA MET A 110 -3.74 -2.56 -15.10
C MET A 110 -4.41 -3.31 -16.26
N SER A 111 -5.30 -4.27 -15.95
CA SER A 111 -6.02 -5.04 -16.96
C SER A 111 -6.95 -4.15 -17.78
N MET A 112 -7.65 -3.20 -17.15
CA MET A 112 -8.51 -2.24 -17.83
C MET A 112 -7.71 -1.35 -18.80
N GLU A 113 -6.57 -0.81 -18.36
CA GLU A 113 -5.70 0.01 -19.22
C GLU A 113 -5.08 -0.81 -20.37
N ALA A 114 -4.71 -2.07 -20.12
CA ALA A 114 -4.25 -2.98 -21.16
C ALA A 114 -5.34 -3.28 -22.21
N GLN A 115 -6.58 -3.57 -21.77
CA GLN A 115 -7.71 -3.79 -22.67
C GLN A 115 -8.04 -2.55 -23.50
N ARG A 116 -8.04 -1.36 -22.88
CA ARG A 116 -8.23 -0.09 -23.57
C ARG A 116 -7.19 0.11 -24.66
N TRP A 117 -5.94 -0.23 -24.38
CA TRP A 117 -4.86 -0.17 -25.36
C TRP A 117 -5.07 -1.13 -26.52
N GLU A 118 -5.45 -2.38 -26.27
CA GLU A 118 -5.74 -3.36 -27.32
C GLU A 118 -6.88 -2.89 -28.23
N VAL A 119 -7.92 -2.26 -27.68
CA VAL A 119 -9.00 -1.64 -28.48
C VAL A 119 -8.45 -0.54 -29.40
N ILE A 120 -7.59 0.33 -28.88
CA ILE A 120 -6.98 1.41 -29.67
C ILE A 120 -6.08 0.83 -30.77
N ARG A 121 -5.25 -0.17 -30.44
CA ARG A 121 -4.39 -0.88 -31.39
C ARG A 121 -5.21 -1.50 -32.52
N ASN A 122 -6.25 -2.25 -32.18
CA ASN A 122 -7.13 -2.89 -33.16
C ASN A 122 -7.83 -1.87 -34.07
N LYS A 123 -8.32 -0.76 -33.51
CA LYS A 123 -8.91 0.34 -34.30
C LYS A 123 -7.91 0.93 -35.29
N MET A 124 -6.65 1.09 -34.89
CA MET A 124 -5.63 1.62 -35.78
C MET A 124 -5.22 0.62 -36.86
N LEU A 125 -5.11 -0.68 -36.55
CA LEU A 125 -4.86 -1.72 -37.54
C LEU A 125 -5.98 -1.81 -38.59
N LEU A 126 -7.23 -1.63 -38.17
CA LEU A 126 -8.37 -1.56 -39.09
C LEU A 126 -8.29 -0.32 -39.99
N LYS A 127 -7.99 0.84 -39.41
CA LYS A 127 -7.81 2.09 -40.18
C LYS A 127 -6.66 1.99 -41.17
N GLU A 128 -5.55 1.35 -40.81
CA GLU A 128 -4.43 1.11 -41.72
C GLU A 128 -4.86 0.28 -42.92
N LYS A 129 -5.56 -0.85 -42.70
CA LYS A 129 -6.11 -1.68 -43.79
C LYS A 129 -7.13 -0.95 -44.66
N ASP A 130 -7.93 -0.06 -44.08
CA ASP A 130 -8.90 0.75 -44.83
C ASP A 130 -8.19 1.78 -45.71
N ILE A 131 -7.13 2.42 -45.18
CA ILE A 131 -6.30 3.35 -45.93
C ILE A 131 -5.57 2.62 -47.05
N GLU A 132 -4.97 1.46 -46.80
CA GLU A 132 -4.33 0.65 -47.85
C GLU A 132 -5.29 0.29 -48.98
N ARG A 133 -6.49 -0.20 -48.64
CA ARG A 133 -7.53 -0.48 -49.65
C ARG A 133 -7.95 0.77 -50.41
N TRP A 134 -8.01 1.93 -49.76
CA TRP A 134 -8.28 3.19 -50.43
C TRP A 134 -7.11 3.61 -51.35
N MET A 135 -5.86 3.42 -50.93
CA MET A 135 -4.68 3.74 -51.73
C MET A 135 -4.60 2.90 -53.01
N ASP A 136 -4.98 1.63 -52.94
CA ASP A 136 -4.98 0.73 -54.09
C ASP A 136 -6.13 1.04 -55.06
N ARG A 137 -7.32 1.39 -54.54
CA ARG A 137 -8.45 1.80 -55.38
C ARG A 137 -8.25 3.11 -56.14
N ASN A 138 -7.40 4.01 -55.62
CA ASN A 138 -7.12 5.30 -56.24
C ASN A 138 -5.78 5.31 -57.00
N GLU A 139 -5.12 4.16 -57.15
CA GLU A 139 -3.88 4.00 -57.93
C GLU A 139 -2.80 5.05 -57.61
N LEU A 140 -2.61 5.33 -56.32
CA LEU A 140 -1.62 6.35 -55.89
C LEU A 140 -0.20 5.96 -56.31
N LEU A 141 0.59 6.96 -56.71
CA LEU A 141 2.04 6.77 -56.91
C LEU A 141 2.72 6.26 -55.64
N ASP A 142 3.75 5.42 -55.82
CA ASP A 142 4.49 4.78 -54.73
C ASP A 142 5.14 5.77 -53.75
N ASP A 143 5.57 6.94 -54.22
CA ASP A 143 6.15 7.98 -53.37
C ASP A 143 5.14 8.53 -52.36
N MET A 144 3.90 8.79 -52.82
CA MET A 144 2.82 9.22 -51.95
C MET A 144 2.40 8.10 -50.98
N LYS A 145 2.33 6.84 -51.45
CA LYS A 145 2.03 5.68 -50.58
C LYS A 145 3.07 5.57 -49.44
N LYS A 146 4.36 5.79 -49.73
CA LYS A 146 5.43 5.77 -48.73
C LYS A 146 5.26 6.86 -47.67
N GLU A 147 5.00 8.11 -48.07
CA GLU A 147 4.81 9.20 -47.11
C GLU A 147 3.55 9.01 -46.25
N ILE A 148 2.46 8.48 -46.82
CA ILE A 148 1.26 8.11 -46.04
C ILE A 148 1.58 7.04 -44.99
N LYS A 149 2.25 5.95 -45.38
CA LYS A 149 2.65 4.87 -44.45
C LYS A 149 3.55 5.40 -43.33
N LYS A 150 4.52 6.25 -43.66
CA LYS A 150 5.40 6.90 -42.69
C LYS A 150 4.63 7.76 -41.70
N ASN A 151 3.67 8.56 -42.15
CA ASN A 151 2.81 9.37 -41.28
C ASN A 151 1.96 8.50 -40.33
N ILE A 152 1.42 7.38 -40.81
CA ILE A 152 0.69 6.42 -39.99
C ILE A 152 1.61 5.85 -38.91
N THR A 153 2.78 5.33 -39.27
CA THR A 153 3.78 4.78 -38.33
C THR A 153 4.20 5.81 -37.28
N GLN A 154 4.47 7.06 -37.68
CA GLN A 154 4.79 8.13 -36.73
C GLN A 154 3.65 8.41 -35.76
N LYS A 155 2.40 8.39 -36.22
CA LYS A 155 1.23 8.56 -35.36
C LYS A 155 1.09 7.42 -34.35
N PHE A 156 1.31 6.16 -34.77
CA PHE A 156 1.35 5.00 -33.88
C PHE A 156 2.41 5.14 -32.79
N VAL A 157 3.64 5.51 -33.16
CA VAL A 157 4.75 5.72 -32.22
C VAL A 157 4.43 6.83 -31.21
N LYS A 158 3.88 7.96 -31.68
CA LYS A 158 3.45 9.06 -30.78
C LYS A 158 2.41 8.59 -29.77
N ILE A 159 1.44 7.78 -30.20
CA ILE A 159 0.41 7.24 -29.30
C ILE A 159 1.02 6.27 -28.28
N GLN A 160 2.02 5.47 -28.67
CA GLN A 160 2.74 4.59 -27.73
C GLN A 160 3.53 5.36 -26.68
N ILE A 161 4.28 6.38 -27.10
CA ILE A 161 5.01 7.27 -26.19
C ILE A 161 4.03 7.95 -25.24
N TRP A 162 2.90 8.47 -25.75
CA TRP A 162 1.87 9.11 -24.95
C TRP A 162 1.24 8.17 -23.92
N ARG A 163 1.00 6.89 -24.27
CA ARG A 163 0.52 5.87 -23.32
C ARG A 163 1.52 5.68 -22.17
N THR A 164 2.79 5.44 -22.49
CA THR A 164 3.83 5.24 -21.47
C THR A 164 3.94 6.47 -20.56
N PHE A 165 3.87 7.66 -21.15
CA PHE A 165 3.89 8.92 -20.40
C PHE A 165 2.65 9.09 -19.52
N SER A 166 1.45 8.80 -20.03
CA SER A 166 0.18 8.95 -19.29
C SER A 166 0.03 7.96 -18.13
N ILE A 167 0.68 6.79 -18.18
CA ILE A 167 0.70 5.84 -17.05
C ILE A 167 1.51 6.41 -15.89
N PHE A 168 2.61 7.12 -16.18
CA PHE A 168 3.50 7.68 -15.16
C PHE A 168 3.09 9.09 -14.72
N PHE A 169 2.44 9.86 -15.60
CA PHE A 169 2.00 11.23 -15.36
C PHE A 169 0.50 11.40 -15.65
N PRO A 170 -0.38 10.94 -14.74
CA PRO A 170 -1.82 11.16 -14.86
C PRO A 170 -2.14 12.66 -14.75
N GLY A 171 -2.75 13.25 -15.79
CA GLY A 171 -3.19 14.66 -15.79
C GLY A 171 -2.67 15.52 -16.95
N THR A 172 -1.89 14.96 -17.87
CA THR A 172 -1.41 15.73 -19.03
C THR A 172 -2.49 15.87 -20.11
N PRO A 173 -2.66 17.08 -20.69
CA PRO A 173 -3.66 17.30 -21.73
C PRO A 173 -3.29 16.48 -22.97
N LYS A 174 -4.29 15.83 -23.57
CA LYS A 174 -4.15 15.12 -24.84
C LYS A 174 -3.76 16.13 -25.91
N SER A 175 -2.65 15.91 -26.60
CA SER A 175 -2.35 16.68 -27.82
C SER A 175 -3.36 16.25 -28.89
N THR A 176 -4.27 17.16 -29.22
CA THR A 176 -5.24 17.06 -30.31
C THR A 176 -4.56 16.83 -31.66
#